data_AF-A0A095ZU25-F1
#
_entry.id   AF-A0A095ZU25-F1
#
_cell.length_a   1.000
_cell.length_b   1.000
_cell.length_c   1.000
_cell.angle_alpha   90.00
_cell.angle_beta   90.00
_cell.angle_gamma   90.00
#
_symmetry.space_group_name_H-M   'P 1'
#
loop_
_entity.id
_entity.type
_entity.pdbx_description
1 polymer ?
#
loop_
_entity_poly.entity_id
_entity_poly.type
_entity_poly.pdbx_seq_one_letter_code
_entity_poly.pdbx_strand_id
1 'polypeptide(L)'
;MSDDKIIDFGSFQNKVKDSDVDKLEEYMYSMYTKVSSGGMSPLDFSKSINEFMKKNNISVEKFGQMQEKLLERYGFDPKNIEEDMKRMGIDMNESAYIINNNDKEGAYSVRDFGDKLAFFERYAGLEEKTIMYYLLDNGVNKVKFIMDGDILTLVSEKKIDLSDPDVNTFIAGYRQANKEKIKVVICEATNSYDYF
;
A
#
# COMPACT_ATOMS: atom_id res chain seq x y z
N MET A 1 0.49 30.46 -49.92
CA MET A 1 0.79 29.03 -49.73
C MET A 1 0.83 28.82 -48.24
N SER A 2 -0.13 28.08 -47.71
CA SER A 2 -0.49 28.11 -46.29
C SER A 2 0.07 26.88 -45.58
N ASP A 3 0.88 27.15 -44.57
CA ASP A 3 1.28 26.33 -43.41
C ASP A 3 1.40 24.82 -43.60
N ASP A 4 2.66 24.39 -43.73
CA ASP A 4 3.09 23.03 -43.40
C ASP A 4 2.65 22.69 -41.98
N LYS A 5 1.56 21.91 -41.88
CA LYS A 5 1.16 21.23 -40.64
C LYS A 5 2.27 20.26 -40.26
N ILE A 6 3.20 20.69 -39.42
CA ILE A 6 4.12 19.80 -38.73
C ILE A 6 3.25 18.90 -37.84
N ILE A 7 3.15 17.63 -38.20
CA ILE A 7 2.48 16.61 -37.40
C ILE A 7 3.38 16.35 -36.18
N ASP A 8 2.94 16.79 -35.01
CA ASP A 8 3.59 16.46 -33.75
C ASP A 8 3.27 15.00 -33.37
N PHE A 9 4.19 14.10 -33.68
CA PHE A 9 4.09 12.67 -33.39
C PHE A 9 4.14 12.34 -31.88
N GLY A 10 4.58 13.27 -31.02
CA GLY A 10 4.57 13.07 -29.56
C GLY A 10 3.15 13.00 -29.00
N SER A 11 2.24 13.81 -29.54
CA SER A 11 0.82 13.84 -29.14
C SER A 11 0.05 12.55 -29.45
N PHE A 12 0.51 11.76 -30.42
CA PHE A 12 -0.13 10.50 -30.82
C PHE A 12 0.22 9.31 -29.91
N GLN A 13 1.37 9.36 -29.24
CA GLN A 13 1.80 8.27 -28.34
C GLN A 13 1.05 8.28 -27.01
N ASN A 14 0.67 9.45 -26.52
CA ASN A 14 -0.02 9.62 -25.23
C ASN A 14 -1.54 9.43 -25.30
N LYS A 15 -2.14 9.29 -26.49
CA LYS A 15 -3.58 9.14 -26.64
C LYS A 15 -4.03 7.70 -26.33
N VAL A 16 -4.86 7.52 -25.31
CA VAL A 16 -5.44 6.22 -24.93
C VAL A 16 -6.45 5.72 -25.96
N LYS A 17 -6.20 4.52 -26.49
CA LYS A 17 -7.11 3.79 -27.38
C LYS A 17 -7.99 2.84 -26.57
N ASP A 18 -9.16 2.47 -27.09
CA ASP A 18 -10.05 1.51 -26.42
C ASP A 18 -9.35 0.16 -26.21
N SER A 19 -8.51 -0.28 -27.15
CA SER A 19 -7.68 -1.47 -27.02
C SER A 19 -6.66 -1.40 -25.87
N ASP A 20 -6.25 -0.20 -25.45
CA ASP A 20 -5.37 -0.04 -24.29
C ASP A 20 -6.19 -0.25 -23.00
N VAL A 21 -7.42 0.28 -22.97
CA VAL A 21 -8.37 0.08 -21.85
C VAL A 21 -8.77 -1.39 -21.72
N ASP A 22 -9.05 -2.07 -22.84
CA ASP A 22 -9.35 -3.52 -22.87
C ASP A 22 -8.22 -4.34 -22.24
N LYS A 23 -6.96 -4.01 -22.57
CA LYS A 23 -5.78 -4.69 -21.98
C LYS A 23 -5.66 -4.45 -20.48
N LEU A 24 -5.98 -3.25 -20.02
CA LEU A 24 -5.98 -2.94 -18.59
C LEU A 24 -7.08 -3.73 -17.88
N GLU A 25 -8.27 -3.76 -18.45
CA GLU A 25 -9.44 -4.49 -17.94
C GLU A 25 -9.15 -6.00 -17.83
N GLU A 26 -8.65 -6.62 -18.91
CA GLU A 26 -8.22 -8.01 -18.93
C GLU A 26 -7.14 -8.30 -17.88
N TYR A 27 -6.16 -7.39 -17.74
CA TYR A 27 -5.09 -7.55 -16.76
C TYR A 27 -5.63 -7.49 -15.33
N MET A 28 -6.52 -6.55 -15.03
CA MET A 28 -7.20 -6.45 -13.74
C MET A 28 -8.03 -7.69 -13.43
N TYR A 29 -8.79 -8.21 -14.41
CA TYR A 29 -9.52 -9.47 -14.25
C TYR A 29 -8.61 -10.66 -13.97
N SER A 30 -7.44 -10.73 -14.61
CA SER A 30 -6.48 -11.81 -14.36
C SER A 30 -5.94 -11.81 -12.92
N MET A 31 -5.96 -10.66 -12.25
CA MET A 31 -5.53 -10.50 -10.86
C MET A 31 -6.68 -10.61 -9.86
N TYR A 32 -7.93 -10.42 -10.29
CA TYR A 32 -9.11 -10.37 -9.42
C TYR A 32 -9.18 -11.51 -8.42
N THR A 33 -9.01 -12.76 -8.87
CA THR A 33 -9.06 -13.94 -7.99
C THR A 33 -7.96 -13.92 -6.93
N LYS A 34 -6.74 -13.49 -7.29
CA LYS A 34 -5.60 -13.45 -6.34
C LYS A 34 -5.77 -12.33 -5.32
N VAL A 35 -6.30 -11.18 -5.76
CA VAL A 35 -6.59 -10.04 -4.87
C VAL A 35 -7.75 -10.38 -3.94
N SER A 36 -8.86 -10.90 -4.45
CA SER A 36 -10.05 -11.22 -3.65
C SER A 36 -9.84 -12.38 -2.68
N SER A 37 -8.93 -13.31 -2.98
CA SER A 37 -8.56 -14.39 -2.07
C SER A 37 -7.48 -13.99 -1.05
N GLY A 38 -6.98 -12.75 -1.07
CA GLY A 38 -5.86 -12.30 -0.24
C GLY A 38 -4.50 -12.94 -0.58
N GLY A 39 -4.38 -13.56 -1.76
CA GLY A 39 -3.16 -14.22 -2.25
C GLY A 39 -2.18 -13.27 -2.95
N MET A 40 -2.50 -11.98 -3.02
CA MET A 40 -1.66 -10.92 -3.58
C MET A 40 -1.69 -9.73 -2.62
N SER A 41 -0.52 -9.30 -2.15
CA SER A 41 -0.42 -8.11 -1.31
C SER A 41 -0.59 -6.82 -2.14
N PRO A 42 -0.86 -5.67 -1.51
CA PRO A 42 -0.88 -4.39 -2.22
C PRO A 42 0.45 -4.04 -2.91
N LEU A 43 1.59 -4.43 -2.33
CA LEU A 43 2.91 -4.25 -2.96
C LEU A 43 3.06 -5.15 -4.18
N ASP A 44 2.62 -6.41 -4.11
CA ASP A 44 2.64 -7.35 -5.23
C ASP A 44 1.72 -6.89 -6.37
N PHE A 45 0.57 -6.33 -6.02
CA PHE A 45 -0.34 -5.70 -6.97
C PHE A 45 0.32 -4.49 -7.65
N SER A 46 0.92 -3.58 -6.88
CA SER A 46 1.68 -2.43 -7.39
C SER A 46 2.81 -2.86 -8.35
N LYS A 47 3.61 -3.86 -7.96
CA LYS A 47 4.65 -4.45 -8.83
C LYS A 47 4.05 -5.01 -10.11
N SER A 48 2.93 -5.73 -10.03
CA SER A 48 2.23 -6.29 -11.18
C SER A 48 1.75 -5.20 -12.14
N ILE A 49 1.18 -4.11 -11.64
CA ILE A 49 0.77 -2.96 -12.46
C ILE A 49 1.99 -2.29 -13.14
N ASN A 50 3.09 -2.12 -12.41
CA ASN A 50 4.32 -1.55 -12.97
C ASN A 50 4.92 -2.45 -14.08
N GLU A 51 4.92 -3.77 -13.89
CA GLU A 51 5.34 -4.72 -14.93
C GLU A 51 4.46 -4.64 -16.17
N PHE A 52 3.14 -4.52 -15.99
CA PHE A 52 2.20 -4.31 -17.09
C PHE A 52 2.52 -3.02 -17.85
N MET A 53 2.75 -1.90 -17.15
CA MET A 53 3.11 -0.63 -17.78
C MET A 53 4.41 -0.76 -18.59
N LYS A 54 5.46 -1.33 -17.99
CA LYS A 54 6.75 -1.54 -18.66
C LYS A 54 6.63 -2.44 -19.89
N LYS A 55 5.96 -3.59 -19.77
CA LYS A 55 5.79 -4.55 -20.86
C LYS A 55 5.03 -3.98 -22.04
N ASN A 56 4.11 -3.06 -21.79
CA ASN A 56 3.26 -2.45 -22.81
C ASN A 56 3.73 -1.04 -23.23
N ASN A 57 4.88 -0.57 -22.75
CA ASN A 57 5.40 0.79 -22.99
C ASN A 57 4.36 1.88 -22.66
N ILE A 58 3.67 1.73 -21.53
CA ILE A 58 2.67 2.67 -21.04
C ILE A 58 3.37 3.62 -20.06
N SER A 59 3.28 4.93 -20.31
CA SER A 59 3.72 5.95 -19.35
C SER A 59 2.73 6.08 -18.19
N VAL A 60 3.19 6.60 -17.04
CA VAL A 60 2.31 6.85 -15.88
C VAL A 60 1.12 7.74 -16.25
N GLU A 61 1.35 8.79 -17.04
CA GLU A 61 0.30 9.68 -17.54
C GLU A 61 -0.72 8.94 -18.41
N LYS A 62 -0.25 8.10 -19.34
CA LYS A 62 -1.12 7.29 -20.19
C LYS A 62 -1.91 6.26 -19.37
N PHE A 63 -1.28 5.68 -18.35
CA PHE A 63 -1.93 4.75 -17.43
C PHE A 63 -3.05 5.43 -16.63
N GLY A 64 -2.83 6.64 -16.12
CA GLY A 64 -3.88 7.42 -15.45
C GLY A 64 -5.10 7.65 -16.35
N GLN A 65 -4.87 8.04 -17.60
CA GLN A 65 -5.94 8.19 -18.60
C GLN A 65 -6.65 6.86 -18.93
N MET A 66 -5.95 5.73 -18.88
CA MET A 66 -6.55 4.39 -19.05
C MET A 66 -7.45 4.04 -17.87
N GLN A 67 -7.04 4.36 -16.65
CA GLN A 67 -7.86 4.17 -15.44
C GLN A 67 -9.13 5.02 -15.48
N GLU A 68 -9.03 6.29 -15.85
CA GLU A 68 -10.19 7.19 -16.00
C GLU A 68 -11.21 6.64 -17.00
N LYS A 69 -10.76 6.25 -18.20
CA LYS A 69 -11.63 5.66 -19.22
C LYS A 69 -12.25 4.32 -18.81
N LEU A 70 -11.52 3.51 -18.05
CA LEU A 70 -12.04 2.24 -17.54
C LEU A 70 -13.20 2.49 -16.58
N LEU A 71 -13.06 3.48 -15.69
CA LEU A 71 -14.12 3.89 -14.77
C LEU A 71 -15.34 4.47 -15.50
N GLU A 72 -15.12 5.34 -16.48
CA GLU A 72 -16.18 5.85 -17.36
C GLU A 72 -16.94 4.72 -18.07
N ARG A 73 -16.22 3.69 -18.54
CA ARG A 73 -16.81 2.51 -19.20
C ARG A 73 -17.75 1.73 -18.28
N TYR A 74 -17.46 1.68 -16.99
CA TYR A 74 -18.34 1.07 -15.99
C TYR A 74 -19.40 2.02 -15.42
N GLY A 75 -19.50 3.23 -15.97
CA GLY A 75 -20.53 4.21 -15.61
C GLY A 75 -20.19 5.05 -14.37
N PHE A 76 -18.92 5.11 -13.98
CA PHE A 76 -18.45 6.01 -12.93
C PHE A 76 -17.98 7.34 -13.55
N ASP A 77 -18.39 8.47 -12.96
CA ASP A 77 -17.76 9.75 -13.26
C ASP A 77 -16.41 9.84 -12.53
N PRO A 78 -15.25 9.91 -13.23
CA PRO A 78 -13.93 10.00 -12.61
C PRO A 78 -13.79 11.16 -11.61
N LYS A 79 -14.62 12.21 -11.77
CA LYS A 79 -14.63 13.39 -10.89
C LYS A 79 -15.47 13.20 -9.63
N ASN A 80 -16.39 12.23 -9.62
CA ASN A 80 -17.35 11.97 -8.55
C ASN A 80 -17.41 10.48 -8.14
N ILE A 81 -16.32 9.73 -8.35
CA ILE A 81 -16.21 8.28 -8.09
C ILE A 81 -16.78 7.90 -6.72
N GLU A 82 -16.49 8.68 -5.68
CA GLU A 82 -16.94 8.37 -4.32
C GLU A 82 -18.47 8.37 -4.19
N GLU A 83 -19.15 9.35 -4.81
CA GLU A 83 -20.62 9.45 -4.78
C GLU A 83 -21.26 8.32 -5.60
N ASP A 84 -20.71 8.00 -6.77
CA ASP A 84 -21.23 6.94 -7.63
C ASP A 84 -21.03 5.54 -7.00
N MET A 85 -19.91 5.29 -6.34
CA MET A 85 -19.67 4.03 -5.61
C MET A 85 -20.67 3.88 -4.44
N LYS A 86 -20.88 4.95 -3.65
CA LYS A 86 -21.88 4.97 -2.57
C LYS A 86 -23.30 4.70 -3.11
N ARG A 87 -23.65 5.27 -4.26
CA ARG A 87 -24.96 5.06 -4.92
C ARG A 87 -25.15 3.62 -5.39
N MET A 88 -24.07 2.91 -5.71
CA MET A 88 -24.10 1.48 -6.07
C MET A 88 -24.09 0.54 -4.85
N GLY A 89 -24.21 1.07 -3.63
CA GLY A 89 -24.15 0.28 -2.40
C GLY A 89 -22.76 -0.27 -2.10
N ILE A 90 -21.73 0.27 -2.76
CA ILE A 90 -20.33 -0.04 -2.51
C ILE A 90 -19.81 0.99 -1.51
N ASP A 91 -19.73 0.60 -0.24
CA ASP A 91 -19.02 1.41 0.74
C ASP A 91 -17.51 1.30 0.45
N MET A 92 -16.91 2.39 -0.02
CA MET A 92 -15.46 2.47 -0.26
C MET A 92 -14.65 2.34 1.03
N ASN A 93 -15.29 2.42 2.21
CA ASN A 93 -14.64 2.05 3.47
C ASN A 93 -14.47 0.54 3.62
N GLU A 94 -15.28 -0.29 2.95
CA GLU A 94 -15.28 -1.76 3.11
C GLU A 94 -14.71 -2.52 1.90
N SER A 95 -14.67 -1.91 0.71
CA SER A 95 -14.46 -2.63 -0.56
C SER A 95 -13.08 -2.47 -1.22
N ALA A 96 -12.09 -1.95 -0.50
CA ALA A 96 -10.70 -2.04 -0.96
C ALA A 96 -9.77 -2.40 0.21
N TYR A 97 -9.24 -3.61 0.16
CA TYR A 97 -7.98 -4.00 0.79
C TYR A 97 -6.80 -3.17 0.21
N ILE A 98 -6.85 -1.85 0.35
CA ILE A 98 -5.72 -0.95 0.21
C ILE A 98 -5.67 -0.10 1.48
N ILE A 99 -5.03 -0.70 2.48
CA ILE A 99 -4.37 -0.04 3.61
C ILE A 99 -5.31 0.79 4.50
N ASN A 100 -5.75 0.11 5.57
CA ASN A 100 -6.29 0.65 6.80
C ASN A 100 -5.63 1.98 7.20
N ASN A 101 -6.42 3.04 7.32
CA ASN A 101 -6.18 4.10 8.29
C ASN A 101 -7.52 4.47 8.91
N ASN A 102 -7.70 4.04 10.16
CA ASN A 102 -8.65 4.61 11.10
C ASN A 102 -8.22 6.06 11.39
N ASP A 103 -8.52 7.00 10.49
CA ASP A 103 -8.83 8.40 10.83
C ASP A 103 -9.23 9.18 9.56
N LYS A 104 -10.55 9.38 9.44
CA LYS A 104 -11.31 10.51 8.89
C LYS A 104 -10.95 11.12 7.51
N GLU A 105 -12.01 11.19 6.70
CA GLU A 105 -12.28 12.23 5.67
C GLU A 105 -11.20 12.44 4.60
N GLY A 106 -11.17 11.55 3.61
CA GLY A 106 -10.45 11.82 2.37
C GLY A 106 -10.76 10.77 1.32
N ALA A 107 -11.46 11.16 0.26
CA ALA A 107 -11.58 10.36 -0.95
C ALA A 107 -10.17 10.08 -1.49
N TYR A 108 -9.79 8.81 -1.60
CA TYR A 108 -8.54 8.42 -2.27
C TYR A 108 -8.61 8.85 -3.74
N SER A 109 -7.78 9.81 -4.13
CA SER A 109 -7.70 10.29 -5.51
C SER A 109 -6.76 9.43 -6.35
N VAL A 110 -6.93 9.43 -7.68
CA VAL A 110 -6.00 8.80 -8.65
C VAL A 110 -4.56 9.28 -8.42
N ARG A 111 -4.40 10.52 -7.95
CA ARG A 111 -3.11 11.10 -7.60
C ARG A 111 -2.46 10.40 -6.40
N ASP A 112 -3.21 10.10 -5.35
CA ASP A 112 -2.67 9.42 -4.16
C ASP A 112 -2.18 8.01 -4.48
N PHE A 113 -2.87 7.33 -5.40
CA PHE A 113 -2.42 6.04 -5.93
C PHE A 113 -1.16 6.20 -6.79
N GLY A 114 -1.12 7.19 -7.69
CA GLY A 114 0.06 7.50 -8.50
C GLY A 114 1.29 7.85 -7.67
N ASP A 115 1.13 8.64 -6.60
CA ASP A 115 2.21 9.01 -5.69
C ASP A 115 2.74 7.81 -4.90
N LYS A 116 1.85 6.90 -4.43
CA LYS A 116 2.25 5.63 -3.82
C LYS A 116 3.02 4.73 -4.80
N LEU A 117 2.54 4.58 -6.04
CA LEU A 117 3.24 3.82 -7.08
C LEU A 117 4.64 4.39 -7.33
N ALA A 118 4.74 5.71 -7.54
CA ALA A 118 6.01 6.39 -7.78
C ALA A 118 6.99 6.23 -6.61
N PHE A 119 6.50 6.20 -5.37
CA PHE A 119 7.30 5.90 -4.19
C PHE A 119 7.88 4.48 -4.24
N PHE A 120 7.04 3.46 -4.48
CA PHE A 120 7.51 2.08 -4.58
C PHE A 120 8.46 1.85 -5.76
N GLU A 121 8.27 2.57 -6.87
CA GLU A 121 9.20 2.55 -8.00
C GLU A 121 10.56 3.17 -7.65
N ARG A 122 10.57 4.31 -6.96
CA ARG A 122 11.81 5.01 -6.57
C ARG A 122 12.66 4.16 -5.63
N TYR A 123 12.02 3.42 -4.73
CA TYR A 123 12.69 2.57 -3.75
C TYR A 123 12.57 1.09 -4.13
N ALA A 124 13.13 0.76 -5.30
CA ALA A 124 13.25 -0.61 -5.77
C ALA A 124 14.03 -1.47 -4.75
N GLY A 125 13.43 -2.56 -4.28
CA GLY A 125 13.98 -3.42 -3.21
C GLY A 125 13.20 -3.37 -1.90
N LEU A 126 12.12 -2.58 -1.81
CA LEU A 126 11.17 -2.68 -0.71
C LEU A 126 10.55 -4.09 -0.66
N GLU A 127 10.62 -4.69 0.54
CA GLU A 127 9.97 -5.94 0.88
C GLU A 127 8.83 -5.68 1.84
N GLU A 128 7.69 -6.30 1.58
CA GLU A 128 6.56 -6.29 2.50
C GLU A 128 6.70 -7.48 3.44
N LYS A 129 6.57 -7.22 4.74
CA LYS A 129 6.62 -8.25 5.76
C LYS A 129 5.52 -8.01 6.77
N THR A 130 4.62 -8.98 6.91
CA THR A 130 3.63 -8.97 7.98
C THR A 130 4.31 -9.34 9.29
N ILE A 131 4.27 -8.43 10.25
CA ILE A 131 4.82 -8.61 11.60
C ILE A 131 3.73 -8.38 12.63
N MET A 132 3.81 -9.08 13.76
CA MET A 132 2.93 -8.83 14.89
C MET A 132 3.61 -7.83 15.84
N TYR A 133 2.83 -6.97 16.47
CA TYR A 133 3.33 -6.14 17.57
C TYR A 133 2.35 -6.13 18.74
N TYR A 134 2.89 -5.85 19.94
CA TYR A 134 2.12 -5.68 21.17
C TYR A 134 2.57 -4.41 21.88
N LEU A 135 1.64 -3.68 22.50
CA LEU A 135 1.90 -2.47 23.27
C LEU A 135 1.65 -2.76 24.75
N LEU A 136 2.68 -2.61 25.56
CA LEU A 136 2.60 -2.64 27.02
C LEU A 136 2.69 -1.21 27.54
N ASP A 137 1.74 -0.82 28.40
CA ASP A 137 1.80 0.39 29.20
C ASP A 137 1.22 0.07 30.59
N ASN A 138 2.10 -0.18 31.56
CA ASN A 138 1.74 -0.59 32.92
C ASN A 138 2.14 0.46 33.98
N GLY A 139 2.48 1.68 33.55
CA GLY A 139 2.95 2.75 34.42
C GLY A 139 4.42 2.63 34.86
N VAL A 140 5.03 1.44 34.80
CA VAL A 140 6.48 1.23 35.00
C VAL A 140 7.20 1.34 33.67
N ASN A 141 6.70 0.61 32.68
CA ASN A 141 7.22 0.53 31.33
C ASN A 141 6.15 0.91 30.32
N LYS A 142 6.60 1.56 29.24
CA LYS A 142 5.81 1.79 28.03
C LYS A 142 6.60 1.26 26.84
N VAL A 143 6.30 0.04 26.40
CA VAL A 143 7.13 -0.72 25.46
C VAL A 143 6.29 -1.25 24.30
N LYS A 144 6.78 -1.03 23.08
CA LYS A 144 6.31 -1.73 21.89
C LYS A 144 7.17 -2.96 21.64
N PHE A 145 6.56 -4.14 21.71
CA PHE A 145 7.16 -5.41 21.32
C PHE A 145 6.87 -5.68 19.86
N ILE A 146 7.89 -5.89 19.04
CA ILE A 146 7.78 -6.28 17.64
C ILE A 146 8.27 -7.72 17.52
N MET A 147 7.39 -8.59 17.05
CA MET A 147 7.61 -10.02 16.92
C MET A 147 7.87 -10.35 15.46
N ASP A 148 9.10 -10.74 15.17
CA ASP A 148 9.55 -11.07 13.83
C ASP A 148 10.34 -12.38 13.83
N GLY A 149 9.63 -13.50 13.62
CA GLY A 149 10.24 -14.83 13.61
C GLY A 149 10.86 -15.19 14.96
N ASP A 150 12.19 -15.32 14.99
CA ASP A 150 12.99 -15.57 16.20
C ASP A 150 13.53 -14.28 16.85
N ILE A 151 13.24 -13.11 16.27
CA ILE A 151 13.68 -11.80 16.77
C ILE A 151 12.53 -11.11 17.49
N LEU A 152 12.76 -10.77 18.76
CA LEU A 152 11.88 -9.92 19.55
C LEU A 152 12.53 -8.55 19.75
N THR A 153 11.95 -7.51 19.18
CA THR A 153 12.45 -6.14 19.35
C THR A 153 11.58 -5.38 20.34
N LEU A 154 12.20 -4.79 21.37
CA LEU A 154 11.55 -3.91 22.34
C LEU A 154 11.90 -2.46 22.00
N VAL A 155 10.90 -1.61 21.83
CA VAL A 155 11.07 -0.19 21.52
C VAL A 155 10.40 0.65 22.60
N SER A 156 11.14 1.61 23.15
CA SER A 156 10.64 2.55 24.15
C SER A 156 11.34 3.91 24.03
N GLU A 157 10.57 4.98 24.20
CA GLU A 157 11.09 6.36 24.28
C GLU A 157 11.92 6.59 25.56
N LYS A 158 11.66 5.78 26.60
CA LYS A 158 12.40 5.82 27.87
C LYS A 158 13.24 4.56 28.03
N LYS A 159 14.15 4.58 29.01
CA LYS A 159 14.85 3.38 29.44
C LYS A 159 13.84 2.33 29.92
N ILE A 160 14.03 1.08 29.51
CA ILE A 160 13.18 -0.04 29.85
C ILE A 160 13.67 -0.64 31.17
N ASP A 161 12.76 -0.78 32.13
CA ASP A 161 13.05 -1.51 33.35
C ASP A 161 12.89 -3.01 33.10
N LEU A 162 14.00 -3.72 32.91
CA LEU A 162 14.01 -5.18 32.74
C LEU A 162 13.78 -5.96 34.04
N SER A 163 13.65 -5.30 35.19
CA SER A 163 13.20 -5.95 36.42
C SER A 163 11.68 -6.09 36.49
N ASP A 164 10.95 -5.40 35.59
CA ASP A 164 9.50 -5.47 35.47
C ASP A 164 9.02 -6.91 35.13
N PRO A 165 8.18 -7.51 35.98
CA PRO A 165 7.62 -8.84 35.73
C PRO A 165 6.81 -8.93 34.43
N ASP A 166 6.13 -7.88 34.00
CA ASP A 166 5.26 -7.93 32.82
C ASP A 166 6.09 -8.03 31.53
N VAL A 167 7.18 -7.24 31.45
CA VAL A 167 8.15 -7.32 30.34
C VAL A 167 8.77 -8.71 30.28
N ASN A 168 9.23 -9.24 31.42
CA ASN A 168 9.84 -10.56 31.47
C ASN A 168 8.86 -11.68 31.13
N THR A 169 7.61 -11.58 31.60
CA THR A 169 6.54 -12.53 31.31
C THR A 169 6.26 -12.57 29.81
N PHE A 170 6.20 -11.42 29.16
CA PHE A 170 6.02 -11.34 27.71
C PHE A 170 7.18 -12.00 26.95
N ILE A 171 8.43 -11.65 27.27
CA ILE A 171 9.62 -12.23 26.63
C ILE A 171 9.65 -13.75 26.80
N ALA A 172 9.35 -14.24 28.02
CA ALA A 172 9.31 -15.67 28.33
C ALA A 172 8.20 -16.40 27.55
N GLY A 173 7.01 -15.80 27.49
CA GLY A 173 5.87 -16.33 26.74
C GLY A 173 6.17 -16.41 25.24
N TYR A 174 6.76 -15.37 24.66
CA TYR A 174 7.17 -15.36 23.26
C TYR A 174 8.24 -16.42 22.95
N ARG A 175 9.24 -16.57 23.81
CA ARG A 175 10.24 -17.63 23.69
C ARG A 175 9.59 -19.02 23.71
N GLN A 176 8.64 -19.24 24.61
CA GLN A 176 7.96 -20.53 24.74
C GLN A 176 7.10 -20.84 23.50
N ALA A 177 6.43 -19.84 22.94
CA ALA A 177 5.62 -19.99 21.73
C ALA A 177 6.46 -20.37 20.50
N ASN A 178 7.70 -19.89 20.41
CA ASN A 178 8.59 -20.11 19.25
C ASN A 178 9.52 -21.33 19.39
N LYS A 179 9.36 -22.17 20.43
CA LYS A 179 10.05 -23.46 20.67
C LYS A 179 11.59 -23.47 20.68
N GLU A 180 12.26 -22.35 20.43
CA GLU A 180 13.73 -22.22 20.41
C GLU A 180 14.24 -20.87 20.93
N LYS A 181 15.57 -20.75 20.97
CA LYS A 181 16.32 -19.54 21.31
C LYS A 181 15.83 -18.36 20.47
N ILE A 182 15.40 -17.29 21.14
CA ILE A 182 15.06 -16.02 20.51
C ILE A 182 16.22 -15.02 20.65
N LYS A 183 16.32 -14.08 19.72
CA LYS A 183 17.18 -12.89 19.82
C LYS A 183 16.35 -11.72 20.34
N VAL A 184 16.70 -11.19 21.52
CA VAL A 184 16.07 -9.99 22.06
C VAL A 184 16.91 -8.77 21.68
N VAL A 185 16.27 -7.80 21.01
CA VAL A 185 16.86 -6.51 20.62
C VAL A 185 16.16 -5.41 21.40
N ILE A 186 16.93 -4.51 22.02
CA ILE A 186 16.39 -3.45 22.87
C ILE A 186 16.78 -2.10 22.27
N CYS A 187 15.76 -1.28 22.00
CA CYS A 187 15.89 0.08 21.49
C CYS A 187 15.26 1.04 22.53
N GLU A 188 16.11 1.76 23.25
CA GLU A 188 15.72 2.73 24.28
C GLU A 188 16.04 4.16 23.85
N ALA A 189 15.46 5.14 24.55
CA ALA A 189 15.69 6.56 24.30
C ALA A 189 15.38 6.98 22.86
N THR A 190 14.36 6.36 22.25
CA THR A 190 13.93 6.67 20.89
C THR A 190 13.14 7.98 20.85
N ASN A 191 13.32 8.76 19.78
CA ASN A 191 12.54 9.98 19.53
C ASN A 191 11.48 9.71 18.46
N SER A 192 10.32 10.35 18.60
CA SER A 192 9.21 10.30 17.65
C SER A 192 8.85 11.72 17.18
N TYR A 193 8.49 11.87 15.91
CA TYR A 193 7.91 13.11 15.37
C TYR A 193 6.98 12.78 14.21
N ASP A 194 5.91 13.56 14.09
CA ASP A 194 5.02 13.49 12.94
C ASP A 194 5.61 14.36 11.81
N TYR A 195 5.63 13.81 10.59
CA TYR A 195 6.05 14.53 9.40
C TYR A 195 4.81 14.88 8.57
N PHE A 196 4.52 16.18 8.47
CA PHE A 196 3.37 16.75 7.74
C PHE A 196 3.79 17.30 6.38
#